data_AF-A0A849SGR4-F1
#
_entry.id   AF-A0A849SGR4-F1
#
_cell.length_a   1.000
_cell.length_b   1.000
_cell.length_c   1.000
_cell.angle_alpha   90.00
_cell.angle_beta   90.00
_cell.angle_gamma   90.00
#
_symmetry.space_group_name_H-M   'P 1'
#
loop_
_entity.id
_entity.type
_entity.pdbx_description
1 polymer ?
#
loop_
_entity_poly.entity_id
_entity_poly.type
_entity_poly.pdbx_seq_one_letter_code
_entity_poly.pdbx_strand_id
1 'polypeptide(L)'
;MSHLAQLQADFQAYLLDDAQNSSFIKAVVDDKKVGASKRLSIYHDAYRLRIIEALATAYPKLNALLGDVLFDNIAREYISAYPSTYRNLRWYGSQMREHLLTTLPQHPIAAEMADFEWTLSLAFDAEDVPELTLQDLAT
;
A
#
# COMPACT_ATOMS: atom_id res chain seq x y z
N MET A 1 19.77 21.51 7.75
CA MET A 1 19.58 20.09 7.39
C MET A 1 20.88 19.57 6.77
N SER A 2 21.23 18.29 6.97
CA SER A 2 22.41 17.71 6.35
C SER A 2 22.17 17.44 4.85
N HIS A 3 23.24 17.37 4.06
CA HIS A 3 23.13 17.03 2.62
C HIS A 3 22.44 15.68 2.39
N LEU A 4 22.70 14.69 3.26
CA LEU A 4 22.05 13.38 3.21
C LEU A 4 20.53 13.47 3.42
N ALA A 5 20.08 14.27 4.39
CA ALA A 5 18.65 14.42 4.68
C ALA A 5 17.91 15.03 3.48
N GLN A 6 18.52 16.00 2.78
CA GLN A 6 17.94 16.57 1.56
C GLN A 6 17.85 15.52 0.45
N LEU A 7 18.91 14.72 0.24
CA LEU A 7 18.92 13.67 -0.77
C LEU A 7 17.82 12.62 -0.53
N GLN A 8 17.60 12.24 0.73
CA GLN A 8 16.54 11.32 1.12
C GLN A 8 15.15 11.91 0.89
N ALA A 9 14.95 13.19 1.23
CA ALA A 9 13.69 13.89 0.99
C ALA A 9 13.39 14.01 -0.51
N ASP A 10 14.38 14.38 -1.32
CA ASP A 10 14.23 14.51 -2.78
C ASP A 10 13.92 13.15 -3.43
N PHE A 11 14.55 12.07 -2.96
CA PHE A 11 14.25 10.71 -3.42
C PHE A 11 12.83 10.28 -3.01
N GLN A 12 12.44 10.52 -1.77
CA GLN A 12 11.10 10.17 -1.29
C GLN A 12 10.03 10.96 -2.06
N ALA A 13 10.24 12.25 -2.29
CA ALA A 13 9.35 13.06 -3.11
C ALA A 13 9.23 12.49 -4.53
N TYR A 14 10.34 12.05 -5.15
CA TYR A 14 10.29 11.38 -6.46
C TYR A 14 9.47 10.08 -6.46
N LEU A 15 9.48 9.32 -5.37
CA LEU A 15 8.71 8.07 -5.27
C LEU A 15 7.24 8.29 -4.99
N LEU A 16 6.89 9.38 -4.30
CA LEU A 16 5.53 9.67 -3.84
C LEU A 16 4.75 10.56 -4.81
N ASP A 17 5.37 11.61 -5.34
CA ASP A 17 4.80 12.48 -6.36
C ASP A 17 5.12 11.94 -7.74
N ASP A 18 4.10 11.89 -8.59
CA ASP A 18 4.19 11.40 -9.97
C ASP A 18 5.44 11.99 -10.66
N ALA A 19 6.35 11.09 -11.06
CA ALA A 19 7.79 11.21 -11.26
C ALA A 19 8.34 12.36 -12.14
N GLN A 20 7.49 13.23 -12.67
CA GLN A 20 7.81 14.17 -13.74
C GLN A 20 8.65 15.39 -13.31
N ASN A 21 8.69 15.75 -12.03
CA ASN A 21 9.27 17.04 -11.59
C ASN A 21 10.45 16.98 -10.59
N SER A 22 11.07 15.81 -10.35
CA SER A 22 12.12 15.76 -9.32
C SER A 22 13.47 16.30 -9.80
N SER A 23 14.04 17.21 -9.01
CA SER A 23 15.45 17.60 -9.06
C SER A 23 16.40 16.41 -8.79
N PHE A 24 15.87 15.31 -8.23
CA PHE A 24 16.62 14.12 -7.83
C PHE A 24 17.36 13.44 -8.99
N ILE A 25 16.89 13.56 -10.23
CA ILE A 25 17.60 13.00 -11.39
C ILE A 25 19.06 13.47 -11.48
N LYS A 26 19.37 14.69 -11.02
CA LYS A 26 20.73 15.25 -11.02
C LYS A 26 21.66 14.56 -10.02
N ALA A 27 21.10 13.88 -9.03
CA ALA A 27 21.86 13.11 -8.05
C ALA A 27 22.17 11.68 -8.52
N VAL A 28 21.61 11.26 -9.66
CA VAL A 28 21.80 9.92 -10.21
C VAL A 28 22.85 9.96 -11.32
N VAL A 29 23.94 9.19 -11.14
CA VAL A 29 25.02 9.08 -12.15
C VAL A 29 24.46 8.52 -13.46
N ASP A 30 24.63 9.23 -14.57
CA ASP A 30 24.09 8.76 -15.84
C ASP A 30 24.87 7.55 -16.40
N ASP A 31 24.18 6.67 -17.13
CA ASP A 31 24.78 5.49 -17.76
C ASP A 31 24.40 5.40 -19.23
N LYS A 32 25.35 5.04 -20.09
CA LYS A 32 25.17 5.03 -21.55
C LYS A 32 24.26 3.89 -22.05
N LYS A 33 24.05 2.82 -21.28
CA LYS A 33 23.15 1.71 -21.65
C LYS A 33 21.72 1.98 -21.22
N VAL A 34 21.52 2.46 -20.00
CA VAL A 34 20.20 2.83 -19.47
C VAL A 34 20.33 4.12 -18.69
N GLY A 35 19.90 5.25 -19.28
CA GLY A 35 20.06 6.57 -18.69
C GLY A 35 19.33 6.74 -17.34
N ALA A 36 19.77 7.73 -16.56
CA ALA A 36 19.28 8.00 -15.19
C ALA A 36 17.75 8.10 -15.11
N SER A 37 17.11 8.83 -16.04
CA SER A 37 15.65 8.97 -16.11
C SER A 37 14.93 7.62 -16.21
N LYS A 38 15.41 6.74 -17.10
CA LYS A 38 14.78 5.42 -17.31
C LYS A 38 14.96 4.51 -16.09
N ARG A 39 16.12 4.53 -15.45
CA ARG A 39 16.35 3.73 -14.23
C ARG A 39 15.48 4.20 -13.07
N LEU A 40 15.35 5.53 -12.93
CA LEU A 40 14.44 6.12 -11.95
C LEU A 40 12.99 5.71 -12.21
N SER A 41 12.53 5.78 -13.47
CA SER A 41 11.16 5.37 -13.80
C SER A 41 10.92 3.90 -13.49
N ILE A 42 11.87 3.01 -13.84
CA ILE A 42 11.80 1.59 -13.52
C ILE A 42 11.68 1.38 -12.01
N TYR A 43 12.47 2.10 -11.21
CA TYR A 43 12.43 1.98 -9.76
C TYR A 43 11.09 2.48 -9.20
N HIS A 44 10.60 3.63 -9.66
CA HIS A 44 9.29 4.17 -9.29
C HIS A 44 8.17 3.16 -9.55
N ASP A 45 8.14 2.59 -10.75
CA ASP A 45 7.11 1.60 -11.13
C ASP A 45 7.23 0.33 -10.29
N ALA A 46 8.45 -0.17 -10.12
CA ALA A 46 8.73 -1.37 -9.33
C ALA A 46 8.42 -1.20 -7.83
N TYR A 47 8.52 0.02 -7.30
CA TYR A 47 8.11 0.34 -5.95
C TYR A 47 6.59 0.23 -5.80
N ARG A 48 5.82 0.83 -6.71
CA ARG A 48 4.35 0.77 -6.68
C ARG A 48 3.85 -0.66 -6.90
N LEU A 49 4.44 -1.41 -7.84
CA LEU A 49 4.08 -2.81 -8.07
C LEU A 49 4.27 -3.67 -6.83
N ARG A 50 5.38 -3.50 -6.09
CA ARG A 50 5.60 -4.23 -4.81
C ARG A 50 4.54 -3.93 -3.77
N ILE A 51 4.04 -2.69 -3.72
CA ILE A 51 2.96 -2.32 -2.80
C ILE A 51 1.65 -2.98 -3.23
N ILE A 52 1.34 -3.00 -4.53
CA ILE A 52 0.14 -3.68 -5.06
C ILE A 52 0.19 -5.19 -4.74
N GLU A 53 1.35 -5.83 -4.93
CA GLU A 53 1.57 -7.24 -4.57
C GLU A 53 1.36 -7.48 -3.06
N ALA A 54 1.84 -6.56 -2.21
CA ALA A 54 1.63 -6.64 -0.77
C ALA A 54 0.15 -6.50 -0.39
N LEU A 55 -0.58 -5.57 -1.02
CA LEU A 55 -2.03 -5.42 -0.84
C LEU A 55 -2.78 -6.67 -1.29
N ALA A 56 -2.41 -7.26 -2.43
CA ALA A 56 -3.02 -8.50 -2.90
C ALA A 56 -2.77 -9.68 -1.95
N THR A 57 -1.63 -9.69 -1.26
CA THR A 57 -1.29 -10.67 -0.23
C THR A 57 -2.08 -10.45 1.06
N ALA A 58 -2.34 -9.19 1.43
CA ALA A 58 -3.13 -8.84 2.61
C ALA A 58 -4.63 -9.05 2.40
N TYR A 59 -5.11 -8.95 1.16
CA TYR A 59 -6.52 -9.01 0.78
C TYR A 59 -6.82 -10.00 -0.36
N PRO A 60 -6.45 -11.29 -0.22
CA PRO A 60 -6.62 -12.26 -1.31
C PRO A 60 -8.07 -12.53 -1.69
N LYS A 61 -9.03 -12.46 -0.74
CA LYS A 61 -10.46 -12.66 -1.03
C LYS A 61 -11.10 -11.43 -1.61
N LEU A 62 -10.71 -10.23 -1.16
CA LEU A 62 -11.10 -8.99 -1.82
C LEU A 62 -10.61 -8.96 -3.27
N ASN A 63 -9.36 -9.35 -3.53
CA ASN A 63 -8.85 -9.44 -4.90
C ASN A 63 -9.68 -10.42 -5.73
N ALA A 64 -9.97 -11.61 -5.21
CA ALA A 64 -10.83 -12.57 -5.89
C ALA A 64 -12.27 -12.04 -6.11
N LEU A 65 -12.81 -11.24 -5.19
CA LEU A 65 -14.13 -10.63 -5.28
C LEU A 65 -14.21 -9.54 -6.34
N LEU A 66 -13.20 -8.68 -6.44
CA LEU A 66 -13.14 -7.58 -7.40
C LEU A 66 -12.63 -8.00 -8.78
N GLY A 67 -11.81 -9.05 -8.82
CA GLY A 67 -11.03 -9.46 -9.98
C GLY A 67 -9.78 -8.59 -10.19
N ASP A 68 -8.78 -9.15 -10.87
CA ASP A 68 -7.42 -8.58 -10.97
C ASP A 68 -7.41 -7.13 -11.49
N VAL A 69 -8.23 -6.81 -12.50
CA VAL A 69 -8.25 -5.50 -13.15
C VAL A 69 -8.80 -4.42 -12.21
N LEU A 70 -9.93 -4.68 -11.56
CA LEU A 70 -10.52 -3.69 -10.65
C LEU A 70 -9.69 -3.56 -9.37
N PHE A 71 -9.15 -4.68 -8.86
CA PHE A 71 -8.26 -4.65 -7.71
C PHE A 71 -6.99 -3.83 -7.98
N ASP A 72 -6.32 -4.01 -9.13
CA ASP A 72 -5.13 -3.22 -9.50
C ASP A 72 -5.45 -1.72 -9.58
N ASN A 73 -6.58 -1.34 -10.17
CA ASN A 73 -7.02 0.06 -10.22
C ASN A 73 -7.24 0.64 -8.82
N ILE A 74 -7.99 -0.06 -7.97
CA ILE A 74 -8.24 0.34 -6.57
C ILE A 74 -6.93 0.44 -5.79
N ALA A 75 -6.01 -0.52 -5.96
CA ALA A 75 -4.72 -0.50 -5.30
C ALA A 75 -3.88 0.72 -5.73
N ARG A 76 -3.90 1.10 -7.02
CA ARG A 76 -3.21 2.30 -7.50
C ARG A 76 -3.81 3.59 -6.93
N GLU A 77 -5.13 3.68 -6.87
CA GLU A 77 -5.83 4.81 -6.26
C GLU A 77 -5.53 4.90 -4.75
N TYR A 78 -5.57 3.75 -4.06
CA TYR A 78 -5.19 3.63 -2.65
C TYR A 78 -3.76 4.12 -2.40
N ILE A 79 -2.78 3.71 -3.23
CA ILE A 79 -1.39 4.14 -3.07
C ILE A 79 -1.23 5.65 -3.17
N SER A 80 -1.97 6.27 -4.09
CA SER A 80 -1.94 7.73 -4.27
C SER A 80 -2.66 8.46 -3.14
N ALA A 81 -3.77 7.92 -2.63
CA ALA A 81 -4.54 8.53 -1.55
C ALA A 81 -3.91 8.33 -0.16
N TYR A 82 -3.21 7.22 0.04
CA TYR A 82 -2.59 6.81 1.30
C TYR A 82 -1.11 6.48 1.10
N PRO A 83 -0.24 7.49 0.92
CA PRO A 83 1.21 7.29 0.89
C PRO A 83 1.70 6.54 2.12
N SER A 84 2.58 5.55 1.93
CA SER A 84 3.11 4.79 3.07
C SER A 84 3.95 5.69 3.99
N THR A 85 3.60 5.70 5.27
CA THR A 85 4.39 6.31 6.34
C THR A 85 5.16 5.28 7.16
N TYR A 86 4.99 3.99 6.84
CA TYR A 86 5.61 2.88 7.55
C TYR A 86 6.78 2.29 6.76
N ARG A 87 7.81 1.86 7.50
CA ARG A 87 8.92 1.07 6.95
C ARG A 87 8.57 -0.41 6.74
N ASN A 88 7.43 -0.84 7.28
CA ASN A 88 6.95 -2.23 7.24
C ASN A 88 5.60 -2.27 6.51
N LEU A 89 5.53 -3.02 5.41
CA LEU A 89 4.30 -3.19 4.61
C LEU A 89 3.24 -4.04 5.31
N ARG A 90 3.58 -4.75 6.39
CA ARG A 90 2.60 -5.50 7.21
C ARG A 90 1.39 -4.66 7.62
N TRP A 91 1.62 -3.38 7.90
CA TRP A 91 0.61 -2.41 8.34
C TRP A 91 0.06 -1.56 7.20
N TYR A 92 0.58 -1.73 5.98
CA TYR A 92 0.15 -0.97 4.82
C TYR A 92 -1.09 -1.61 4.19
N GLY A 93 -2.21 -0.91 4.29
CA GLY A 93 -3.51 -1.42 3.84
C GLY A 93 -4.65 -1.09 4.81
N SER A 94 -4.35 -0.69 6.04
CA SER A 94 -5.35 -0.48 7.10
C SER A 94 -6.52 0.45 6.75
N GLN A 95 -6.35 1.35 5.77
CA GLN A 95 -7.40 2.28 5.34
C GLN A 95 -8.22 1.75 4.14
N MET A 96 -8.02 0.50 3.71
CA MET A 96 -8.64 -0.06 2.50
C MET A 96 -10.17 -0.06 2.60
N ARG A 97 -10.70 -0.34 3.79
CA ARG A 97 -12.14 -0.28 4.07
C ARG A 97 -12.70 1.12 3.80
N GLU A 98 -12.11 2.15 4.38
CA GLU A 98 -12.52 3.55 4.21
C GLU A 98 -12.37 4.00 2.77
N HIS A 99 -11.32 3.52 2.09
CA HIS A 99 -11.10 3.79 0.68
C HIS A 99 -12.24 3.20 -0.17
N LEU A 100 -12.58 1.93 0.03
CA LEU A 100 -13.63 1.21 -0.71
C LEU A 100 -15.03 1.78 -0.46
N LEU A 101 -15.32 2.24 0.77
CA LEU A 101 -16.58 2.94 1.06
C LEU A 101 -16.74 4.21 0.22
N THR A 102 -15.63 4.82 -0.18
CA THR A 102 -15.63 6.05 -1.00
C THR A 102 -15.58 5.74 -2.49
N THR A 103 -14.75 4.78 -2.93
CA THR A 103 -14.54 4.48 -4.35
C THR A 103 -15.56 3.51 -4.94
N LEU A 104 -16.12 2.61 -4.12
CA LEU A 104 -17.13 1.63 -4.52
C LEU A 104 -18.39 1.66 -3.63
N PRO A 105 -19.07 2.83 -3.47
CA PRO A 105 -20.19 2.97 -2.55
C PRO A 105 -21.41 2.08 -2.89
N GLN A 106 -21.53 1.65 -4.15
CA GLN A 106 -22.60 0.75 -4.60
C GLN A 106 -22.31 -0.74 -4.31
N HIS A 107 -21.10 -1.06 -3.82
CA HIS A 107 -20.66 -2.42 -3.53
C HIS A 107 -20.09 -2.51 -2.10
N PRO A 108 -20.91 -2.29 -1.06
CA PRO A 108 -20.46 -2.26 0.34
C PRO A 108 -19.77 -3.57 0.78
N ILE A 109 -20.13 -4.70 0.16
CA ILE A 109 -19.52 -6.00 0.40
C ILE A 109 -17.99 -6.01 0.18
N ALA A 110 -17.46 -5.15 -0.69
CA ALA A 110 -16.02 -5.02 -0.88
C ALA A 110 -15.35 -4.43 0.37
N ALA A 111 -15.94 -3.38 0.95
CA ALA A 111 -15.44 -2.79 2.19
C ALA A 111 -15.58 -3.76 3.38
N GLU A 112 -16.68 -4.50 3.46
CA GLU A 112 -16.87 -5.56 4.48
C GLU A 112 -15.83 -6.67 4.35
N MET A 113 -15.52 -7.11 3.12
CA MET A 113 -14.47 -8.11 2.87
C MET A 113 -13.09 -7.60 3.31
N ALA A 114 -12.76 -6.35 2.98
CA ALA A 114 -11.51 -5.73 3.40
C ALA A 114 -11.40 -5.66 4.94
N ASP A 115 -12.49 -5.27 5.62
CA ASP A 115 -12.55 -5.21 7.08
C ASP A 115 -12.33 -6.58 7.72
N PHE A 116 -12.99 -7.60 7.17
CA PHE A 116 -12.86 -8.98 7.61
C PHE A 116 -11.44 -9.52 7.47
N GLU A 117 -10.86 -9.42 6.26
CA GLU A 117 -9.50 -9.93 6.02
C GLU A 117 -8.45 -9.17 6.84
N TRP A 118 -8.60 -7.85 6.98
CA TRP A 118 -7.69 -7.06 7.80
C TRP A 118 -7.78 -7.46 9.27
N THR A 119 -8.99 -7.56 9.82
CA THR A 119 -9.21 -7.95 11.22
C THR A 119 -8.70 -9.37 11.49
N LEU A 120 -8.95 -10.31 10.59
CA LEU A 120 -8.41 -11.67 10.68
C LEU A 120 -6.89 -11.67 10.68
N SER A 121 -6.27 -10.84 9.83
CA SER A 121 -4.84 -10.66 9.80
C SER A 121 -4.32 -10.10 11.13
N LEU A 122 -4.99 -9.10 11.72
CA LEU A 122 -4.61 -8.54 13.01
C LEU A 122 -4.72 -9.56 14.15
N ALA A 123 -5.76 -10.42 14.12
CA ALA A 123 -5.96 -11.45 15.13
C ALA A 123 -4.80 -12.46 15.18
N PHE A 124 -4.11 -12.70 14.07
CA PHE A 124 -2.93 -13.57 14.03
C PHE A 124 -1.74 -13.01 14.83
N ASP A 125 -1.58 -11.68 14.85
CA ASP A 125 -0.50 -11.00 15.56
C ASP A 125 -0.93 -10.52 16.96
N ALA A 126 -2.17 -10.79 17.37
CA ALA A 126 -2.71 -10.36 18.66
C ALA A 126 -2.07 -11.14 19.81
N GLU A 127 -2.00 -10.51 20.98
CA GLU A 127 -1.57 -11.18 22.22
C GLU A 127 -2.60 -12.23 22.63
N ASP A 128 -2.13 -13.35 23.20
CA ASP A 128 -3.01 -14.38 23.75
C ASP A 128 -3.91 -13.78 24.84
N VAL A 129 -5.21 -14.03 24.71
CA VAL A 129 -6.21 -13.62 25.71
C VAL A 129 -6.90 -14.87 26.28
N PRO A 130 -7.42 -14.80 27.51
CA PRO A 130 -8.22 -15.89 28.06
C PRO A 130 -9.36 -16.29 27.12
N GLU A 131 -9.56 -17.60 26.97
CA GLU A 131 -10.66 -18.14 26.18
C GLU A 131 -12.02 -17.71 26.76
N LEU A 132 -12.95 -17.31 25.89
CA LEU A 132 -14.34 -17.07 26.29
C LEU A 132 -15.00 -18.38 26.72
N THR A 133 -15.66 -18.36 27.86
CA THR A 133 -16.47 -19.48 28.33
C THR A 133 -17.90 -19.40 27.76
N LEU A 134 -18.65 -20.51 27.84
CA LEU A 134 -20.08 -20.48 27.48
C LEU A 134 -20.88 -19.49 28.33
N GLN A 135 -20.47 -19.27 29.57
CA GLN A 135 -21.08 -18.28 30.46
C GLN A 135 -20.86 -16.85 29.95
N ASP A 136 -19.70 -16.56 29.36
CA ASP A 136 -19.39 -15.23 28.82
C ASP A 136 -20.22 -14.90 27.56
N LEU A 137 -20.64 -15.92 26.81
CA LEU A 137 -21.49 -15.78 25.61
C LEU A 137 -22.99 -15.63 25.92
N ALA A 138 -23.41 -15.83 27.18
CA ALA A 138 -24.82 -15.81 27.58
C ALA A 138 -25.35 -14.41 27.95
N THR A 139 -24.50 -13.38 27.88
CA THR A 139 -24.80 -11.96 28.09
C THR A 139 -24.89 -11.19 26.78
#